data_AF-A0A7X7MYC1-F1
#
_entry.id   AF-A0A7X7MYC1-F1
#
_cell.length_a   1.000
_cell.length_b   1.000
_cell.length_c   1.000
_cell.angle_alpha   90.00
_cell.angle_beta   90.00
_cell.angle_gamma   90.00
#
_symmetry.space_group_name_H-M   'P 1'
#
loop_
_entity.id
_entity.type
_entity.pdbx_description
1 polymer ?
#
loop_
_entity_poly.entity_id
_entity_poly.type
_entity_poly.pdbx_seq_one_letter_code
_entity_poly.pdbx_strand_id
1 'polypeptide(L)' 'MEQGKSKEEAQAHLARCGVNYFPLTVRQHLKLLEETGFKQIHVFWYSYMQMGLYGIK' A
#
# COMPACT_ATOMS: atom_id res chain seq x y z
N MET A 1 4.76 20.62 29.32
CA MET A 1 4.11 19.55 28.54
C MET A 1 4.72 19.60 27.15
N GLU A 2 5.62 18.69 26.81
CA GLU A 2 6.02 18.54 25.40
C GLU A 2 4.87 17.86 24.66
N GLN A 3 4.25 18.59 23.75
CA GLN A 3 3.17 18.13 22.90
C GLN A 3 3.77 17.91 21.51
N GLY A 4 4.27 16.71 21.26
CA GLY A 4 4.90 16.35 20.00
C GLY A 4 5.43 14.92 20.01
N LYS A 5 5.52 14.31 18.82
CA LYS A 5 6.25 13.06 18.64
C LYS A 5 7.74 13.33 18.79
N SER A 6 8.46 12.39 19.40
CA SER A 6 9.92 12.41 19.38
C SER A 6 10.44 12.36 17.94
N LYS A 7 11.69 12.77 17.72
CA LYS A 7 12.31 12.72 16.39
C LYS A 7 12.33 11.30 15.83
N GLU A 8 12.58 10.33 16.71
CA GLU A 8 12.60 8.89 16.41
C GLU A 8 11.19 8.40 16.05
N GLU A 9 10.17 8.80 16.80
CA GLU A 9 8.77 8.46 16.50
C GLU A 9 8.31 9.07 15.16
N ALA A 10 8.73 10.29 14.86
CA ALA A 10 8.44 10.96 13.59
C ALA A 10 9.14 10.26 12.41
N GLN A 11 10.41 9.91 12.56
CA GLN A 11 11.16 9.15 11.54
C GLN A 11 10.57 7.76 11.31
N ALA A 12 10.27 7.04 12.40
CA ALA A 12 9.57 5.76 12.31
C ALA A 12 8.23 5.93 11.60
N HIS A 13 7.49 7.02 11.88
CA HIS A 13 6.21 7.34 11.26
C HIS A 13 6.30 7.59 9.75
N LEU A 14 7.32 8.31 9.31
CA LEU A 14 7.60 8.56 7.88
C LEU A 14 8.05 7.28 7.16
N ALA A 15 8.82 6.43 7.84
CA ALA A 15 9.34 5.16 7.29
C ALA A 15 8.30 4.02 7.23
N ARG A 16 7.05 4.23 7.67
CA ARG A 16 6.02 3.15 7.69
C ARG A 16 5.43 2.81 6.32
N CYS A 17 5.47 3.73 5.36
CA CYS A 17 4.83 3.53 4.06
C CYS A 17 5.70 2.64 3.16
N GLY A 18 5.19 1.45 2.82
CA GLY A 18 5.76 0.60 1.77
C GLY A 18 5.99 -0.86 2.15
N VAL A 19 6.24 -1.19 3.43
CA VAL A 19 6.50 -2.57 3.89
C VAL A 19 6.09 -2.83 5.36
N ASN A 20 6.26 -1.86 6.26
CA ASN A 20 6.10 -2.08 7.70
C ASN A 20 4.64 -2.02 8.20
N TYR A 21 3.71 -1.48 7.42
CA TYR A 21 2.29 -1.39 7.77
C TYR A 21 1.38 -2.20 6.84
N PHE A 22 1.80 -2.40 5.59
CA PHE A 22 1.09 -3.24 4.62
C PHE A 22 2.05 -4.28 4.06
N PRO A 23 1.63 -5.56 3.96
CA PRO A 23 2.52 -6.65 3.57
C PRO A 23 2.91 -6.61 2.08
N LEU A 24 2.19 -5.84 1.26
CA LEU A 24 2.36 -5.81 -0.19
C LEU A 24 2.33 -4.38 -0.73
N THR A 25 3.31 -4.06 -1.57
CA THR A 25 3.27 -2.89 -2.46
C THR A 25 2.18 -3.06 -3.52
N VAL A 26 1.78 -1.96 -4.18
CA VAL A 26 0.83 -2.00 -5.31
C VAL A 26 1.27 -3.00 -6.38
N ARG A 27 2.57 -3.03 -6.73
CA ARG A 27 3.10 -3.97 -7.72
C ARG A 27 2.94 -5.43 -7.29
N GLN A 28 3.19 -5.72 -6.01
CA GLN A 28 3.02 -7.07 -5.48
C GLN A 28 1.55 -7.49 -5.47
N HIS A 29 0.63 -6.57 -5.17
CA HIS A 29 -0.81 -6.83 -5.29
C HIS A 29 -1.24 -7.13 -6.73
N LEU A 30 -0.76 -6.38 -7.71
CA LEU A 30 -1.07 -6.62 -9.13
C LEU A 30 -0.54 -7.98 -9.58
N LYS A 31 0.72 -8.29 -9.25
CA LYS A 31 1.36 -9.58 -9.56
C LYS A 31 0.59 -10.76 -8.96
N LEU A 32 0.11 -10.64 -7.72
CA LEU A 32 -0.70 -11.68 -7.07
C LEU A 32 -2.03 -11.92 -7.80
N LEU A 33 -2.66 -10.86 -8.32
CA LEU A 33 -3.90 -10.99 -9.10
C LEU A 33 -3.64 -11.68 -10.45
N GLU A 34 -2.55 -11.34 -11.14
CA GLU A 34 -2.15 -12.03 -12.37
C GLU A 34 -1.90 -13.52 -12.11
N GLU A 35 -1.14 -13.85 -11.06
CA GLU A 35 -0.81 -15.23 -10.66
C GLU A 35 -2.04 -16.04 -10.23
N THR A 36 -3.10 -15.39 -9.74
CA THR A 36 -4.37 -16.05 -9.36
C THR A 36 -5.37 -16.17 -10.52
N GLY A 37 -4.94 -15.80 -11.73
CA GLY A 37 -5.66 -16.04 -12.98
C GLY A 37 -6.58 -14.90 -13.41
N PHE A 38 -6.42 -13.68 -12.87
CA PHE A 38 -7.10 -12.52 -13.43
C PHE A 38 -6.47 -12.15 -14.77
N LYS A 39 -7.28 -12.05 -15.83
CA LYS A 39 -6.84 -11.74 -17.20
C LYS A 39 -6.56 -10.26 -17.43
N GLN A 40 -7.33 -9.39 -16.78
CA GLN A 40 -7.14 -7.93 -16.87
C GLN A 40 -7.32 -7.32 -15.50
N ILE A 41 -6.43 -6.38 -15.15
CA ILE A 41 -6.45 -5.69 -13.87
C ILE A 41 -6.28 -4.19 -14.15
N HIS A 42 -7.22 -3.38 -13.68
CA HIS A 42 -7.19 -1.93 -13.82
C HIS A 42 -7.20 -1.27 -12.45
N VAL A 43 -6.28 -0.32 -12.25
CA VAL A 43 -6.32 0.56 -11.09
C VAL A 43 -7.33 1.68 -11.39
N PHE A 44 -8.46 1.68 -10.70
CA PHE A 44 -9.50 2.70 -10.84
C PHE A 44 -9.22 3.94 -10.01
N TRP A 45 -8.63 3.75 -8.83
CA TRP A 45 -8.33 4.83 -7.89
C TRP A 45 -7.16 4.46 -7.00
N TYR A 46 -6.37 5.47 -6.64
CA TYR A 46 -5.26 5.36 -5.71
C TYR A 46 -5.22 6.60 -4.82
N SER A 47 -5.29 6.42 -3.50
CA SER A 47 -5.18 7.51 -2.53
C SER A 47 -4.52 7.03 -1.26
N TYR A 48 -3.39 7.64 -0.92
CA TYR A 48 -2.59 7.30 0.25
C TYR A 48 -2.35 5.79 0.37
N MET A 49 -3.13 5.13 1.22
CA MET A 49 -2.99 3.72 1.58
C MET A 49 -4.08 2.83 0.98
N GLN A 50 -5.00 3.40 0.20
CA GLN A 50 -6.13 2.70 -0.38
C GLN A 50 -6.04 2.71 -1.90
N MET A 51 -6.52 1.64 -2.51
CA MET A 51 -6.66 1.55 -3.96
C MET A 51 -7.91 0.80 -4.34
N GLY A 52 -8.54 1.24 -5.42
CA GLY A 52 -9.62 0.51 -6.08
C GLY A 52 -9.06 -0.24 -7.28
N LEU A 53 -9.29 -1.55 -7.35
CA LEU A 53 -8.91 -2.40 -8.48
C LEU A 53 -10.15 -3.01 -9.13
N TYR A 54 -10.17 -3.02 -10.46
CA TYR A 54 -11.07 -3.88 -11.24
C TYR A 54 -10.27 -5.05 -11.78
N GLY A 55 -10.56 -6.25 -11.28
CA GLY A 55 -10.02 -7.51 -11.80
C GLY A 55 -11.07 -8.25 -12.62
N ILE A 56 -10.74 -8.61 -13.86
CA ILE A 56 -11.55 -9.47 -14.73
C ILE A 56 -10.89 -10.84 -14.77
N LYS A 57 -11.61 -11.89 -14.39
CA LYS A 57 -11.11 -13.28 -14.33
C LYS A 57 -11.47 -14.08 -15.58
#